data_AF-A0A804NXZ2-F1
#
_entry.id   AF-A0A804NXZ2-F1
#
_cell.length_a   1.000
_cell.length_b   1.000
_cell.length_c   1.000
_cell.angle_alpha   90.00
_cell.angle_beta   90.00
_cell.angle_gamma   90.00
#
_symmetry.space_group_name_H-M   'P 1'
#
loop_
_entity.id
_entity.type
_entity.pdbx_description
1 polymer ?
#
loop_
_entity_poly.entity_id
_entity_poly.type
_entity_poly.pdbx_seq_one_letter_code
_entity_poly.pdbx_strand_id
1 'polypeptide(L)'
;MGAVEPSAWMSAAARRWLENAGATAEDAPGRGFNALPLSGMRVSLAERGRALCSLRVPPHLTDVEGNWHAGAIVAAADDVCAAAIMSVEGIIKVSIHYDISYFTTAKLHDEVEMDGRVVEQKVRMTAVAVEIRKKESGELVAIGRQWMMASRPKLFRPETVSTKTRLLSLELLQGLLKGVSNVFIKKFHFIDSVKAYLSYALLRASVSSSPVVFQYACGMFSVLLLRFGESLKGEIGVFFPLIVLRSLDSSDSPLSQKESIICAFCKFAKRRGNDGIPYQQLEMGGQAPNSSGLDNTATTTDDWEDNWDDDLDDEAAANGLPLRSQTNSKDGWNVDWDD
;
A
#
# COMPACT_ATOMS: atom_id res chain seq x y z
N MET A 1 -22.75 -30.86 -13.55
CA MET A 1 -23.30 -29.55 -13.12
C MET A 1 -22.66 -28.50 -14.00
N GLY A 2 -23.47 -27.79 -14.80
CA GLY A 2 -22.98 -26.83 -15.80
C GLY A 2 -22.16 -25.74 -15.14
N ALA A 3 -21.03 -25.38 -15.75
CA ALA A 3 -20.27 -24.20 -15.34
C ALA A 3 -21.20 -23.00 -15.42
N VAL A 4 -21.57 -22.45 -14.25
CA VAL A 4 -22.27 -21.17 -14.17
C VAL A 4 -21.41 -20.17 -14.94
N GLU A 5 -21.95 -19.69 -16.07
CA GLU A 5 -21.25 -18.65 -16.83
C GLU A 5 -20.99 -17.48 -15.88
N PRO A 6 -19.74 -17.01 -15.79
CA PRO A 6 -19.42 -15.87 -14.97
C PRO A 6 -20.15 -14.69 -15.60
N SER A 7 -21.00 -14.08 -14.81
CA SER A 7 -21.85 -12.99 -15.23
C SER A 7 -21.01 -11.85 -15.83
N ALA A 8 -21.38 -11.41 -17.04
CA ALA A 8 -20.72 -10.38 -17.84
C ALA A 8 -20.37 -9.09 -17.06
N TRP A 9 -21.04 -8.83 -15.93
CA TRP A 9 -20.71 -7.73 -15.03
C TRP A 9 -19.29 -7.84 -14.43
N MET A 10 -18.74 -9.04 -14.21
CA MET A 10 -17.39 -9.22 -13.64
C MET A 10 -16.31 -8.75 -14.61
N SER A 11 -16.44 -9.10 -15.90
CA SER A 11 -15.54 -8.61 -16.95
C SER A 11 -15.70 -7.09 -17.14
N ALA A 12 -16.93 -6.57 -17.05
CA ALA A 12 -17.16 -5.13 -17.08
C ALA A 12 -16.54 -4.41 -15.86
N ALA A 13 -16.61 -5.00 -14.66
CA ALA A 13 -15.97 -4.48 -13.46
C ALA A 13 -14.44 -4.47 -13.60
N ALA A 14 -13.85 -5.55 -14.12
CA ALA A 14 -12.41 -5.62 -14.39
C ALA A 14 -11.94 -4.55 -15.39
N ARG A 15 -12.72 -4.29 -16.44
CA ARG A 15 -12.45 -3.19 -17.38
C ARG A 15 -12.50 -1.84 -16.67
N ARG A 16 -13.55 -1.58 -15.89
CA ARG A 16 -13.70 -0.32 -15.12
C ARG A 16 -12.59 -0.13 -14.09
N TRP A 17 -12.12 -1.21 -13.45
CA TRP A 17 -10.98 -1.16 -12.53
C TRP A 17 -9.77 -0.54 -13.21
N LEU A 18 -9.39 -1.04 -14.39
CA LEU A 18 -8.23 -0.58 -15.14
C LEU A 18 -8.41 0.82 -15.74
N GLU A 19 -9.60 1.11 -16.27
CA GLU A 19 -9.93 2.43 -16.82
C GLU A 19 -9.85 3.52 -15.72
N ASN A 20 -10.30 3.20 -14.50
CA ASN A 20 -10.23 4.11 -13.36
C ASN A 20 -8.85 4.14 -12.70
N ALA A 21 -7.99 3.17 -12.95
CA ALA A 21 -6.70 3.08 -12.27
C ALA A 21 -5.70 4.15 -12.76
N GLY A 22 -5.83 4.64 -14.00
CA GLY A 22 -5.08 5.79 -14.52
C GLY A 22 -5.76 7.15 -14.32
N ALA A 23 -6.93 7.19 -13.69
CA ALA A 23 -7.69 8.41 -13.46
C ALA A 23 -7.03 9.23 -12.36
N THR A 24 -6.97 10.55 -12.51
CA THR A 24 -6.29 11.41 -11.53
C THR A 24 -7.05 11.46 -10.22
N ALA A 25 -6.45 11.95 -9.14
CA ALA A 25 -7.14 12.10 -7.85
C ALA A 25 -8.39 12.99 -7.94
N GLU A 26 -8.48 13.88 -8.94
CA GLU A 26 -9.69 14.67 -9.23
C GLU A 26 -10.82 13.80 -9.80
N ASP A 27 -10.47 12.77 -10.57
CA ASP A 27 -11.41 11.84 -11.20
C ASP A 27 -11.83 10.70 -10.26
N ALA A 28 -10.94 10.31 -9.33
CA ALA A 28 -11.16 9.23 -8.37
C ALA A 28 -10.37 9.48 -7.05
N PRO A 29 -10.97 10.19 -6.07
CA PRO A 29 -10.40 10.33 -4.73
C PRO A 29 -10.11 8.93 -4.15
N GLY A 30 -8.88 8.67 -3.71
CA GLY A 30 -8.43 7.36 -3.21
C GLY A 30 -7.51 6.57 -4.15
N ARG A 31 -7.51 6.84 -5.48
CA ARG A 31 -6.65 6.11 -6.45
C ARG A 31 -5.36 6.82 -6.85
N GLY A 32 -5.02 7.93 -6.20
CA GLY A 32 -3.87 8.78 -6.59
C GLY A 32 -2.53 8.03 -6.70
N PHE A 33 -2.34 6.95 -5.93
CA PHE A 33 -1.10 6.15 -5.99
C PHE A 33 -0.96 5.37 -7.30
N ASN A 34 -2.06 4.78 -7.82
CA ASN A 34 -2.05 4.02 -9.07
C ASN A 34 -2.21 4.93 -10.30
N ALA A 35 -2.77 6.13 -10.11
CA ALA A 35 -3.00 7.11 -11.18
C ALA A 35 -1.74 7.43 -11.98
N LEU A 36 -0.59 7.59 -11.31
CA LEU A 36 0.66 7.95 -11.96
C LEU A 36 1.20 6.80 -12.83
N PRO A 37 1.51 5.61 -12.30
CA PRO A 37 2.04 4.49 -13.10
C PRO A 37 1.17 4.05 -14.28
N LEU A 38 -0.14 4.29 -14.19
CA LEU A 38 -1.13 3.83 -15.16
C LEU A 38 -1.65 4.93 -16.08
N SER A 39 -1.11 6.14 -15.94
CA SER A 39 -1.51 7.27 -16.78
C SER A 39 -1.28 6.95 -18.26
N GLY A 40 -2.37 7.00 -19.05
CA GLY A 40 -2.35 6.71 -20.49
C GLY A 40 -2.46 5.22 -20.86
N MET A 41 -2.68 4.34 -19.88
CA MET A 41 -2.97 2.92 -20.14
C MET A 41 -4.32 2.77 -20.87
N ARG A 42 -4.36 1.87 -21.85
CA ARG A 42 -5.57 1.54 -22.63
C ARG A 42 -5.94 0.08 -22.43
N VAL A 43 -7.20 -0.19 -22.09
CA VAL A 43 -7.72 -1.53 -21.92
C VAL A 43 -8.15 -2.10 -23.27
N SER A 44 -7.36 -3.05 -23.79
CA SER A 44 -7.65 -3.77 -25.03
C SER A 44 -8.71 -4.85 -24.81
N LEU A 45 -8.58 -5.63 -23.72
CA LEU A 45 -9.45 -6.76 -23.40
C LEU A 45 -9.61 -6.89 -21.89
N ALA A 46 -10.82 -7.22 -21.44
CA ALA A 46 -11.09 -7.72 -20.11
C ALA A 46 -12.16 -8.80 -20.24
N GLU A 47 -11.75 -10.06 -20.08
CA GLU A 47 -12.59 -11.25 -20.21
C GLU A 47 -12.31 -12.19 -19.03
N ARG A 48 -13.10 -13.26 -18.88
CA ARG A 48 -12.93 -14.19 -17.75
C ARG A 48 -11.49 -14.71 -17.67
N GLY A 49 -10.80 -14.34 -16.60
CA GLY A 49 -9.44 -14.80 -16.29
C GLY A 49 -8.33 -14.09 -17.05
N ARG A 50 -8.64 -13.03 -17.82
CA ARG A 50 -7.65 -12.33 -18.63
C ARG A 50 -7.92 -10.84 -18.76
N ALA A 51 -6.88 -10.03 -18.57
CA ALA A 51 -6.87 -8.60 -18.80
C ALA A 51 -5.69 -8.22 -19.70
N LEU A 52 -5.96 -7.49 -20.78
CA LEU A 52 -4.96 -7.05 -21.74
C LEU A 52 -4.95 -5.53 -21.80
N CYS A 53 -3.81 -4.93 -21.48
CA CYS A 53 -3.61 -3.49 -21.52
C CYS A 53 -2.46 -3.12 -22.45
N SER A 54 -2.54 -1.94 -23.05
CA SER A 54 -1.43 -1.33 -23.79
C SER A 54 -1.09 0.03 -23.22
N LEU A 55 0.19 0.38 -23.24
CA LEU A 55 0.69 1.67 -22.82
C LEU A 55 1.74 2.14 -23.81
N ARG A 56 1.67 3.42 -24.20
CA ARG A 56 2.81 4.07 -24.86
C ARG A 56 3.61 4.76 -23.77
N VAL A 57 4.84 4.32 -23.52
CA VAL A 57 5.63 4.77 -22.37
C VAL A 57 5.76 6.30 -22.38
N PRO A 58 5.15 7.01 -21.40
CA PRO A 58 5.18 8.47 -21.37
C PRO A 58 6.42 9.00 -20.63
N PRO A 59 6.84 10.25 -20.89
CA PRO A 59 8.04 10.84 -20.28
C PRO A 59 8.07 10.84 -18.76
N HIS A 60 6.92 10.95 -18.09
CA HIS A 60 6.86 11.02 -16.62
C HIS A 60 7.00 9.65 -15.94
N LEU A 61 6.99 8.56 -16.70
CA LEU A 61 7.21 7.19 -16.24
C LEU A 61 8.57 6.64 -16.62
N THR A 62 9.47 7.45 -17.19
CA THR A 62 10.83 7.02 -17.49
C THR A 62 11.80 7.36 -16.36
N ASP A 63 12.84 6.55 -16.22
CA ASP A 63 14.00 6.86 -15.40
C ASP A 63 14.94 7.87 -16.09
N VAL A 64 16.11 8.11 -15.48
CA VAL A 64 17.12 9.05 -15.99
C VAL A 64 17.79 8.58 -17.28
N GLU A 65 17.72 7.29 -17.60
CA GLU A 65 18.25 6.70 -18.83
C GLU A 65 17.20 6.66 -19.96
N GLY A 66 15.97 7.07 -19.67
CA GLY A 66 14.85 7.04 -20.60
C GLY A 66 14.18 5.67 -20.72
N ASN A 67 14.48 4.73 -19.81
CA ASN A 67 13.80 3.45 -19.74
C ASN A 67 12.50 3.59 -18.94
N TRP A 68 11.49 2.78 -19.24
CA TRP A 68 10.27 2.68 -18.45
C TRP A 68 10.63 2.22 -17.02
N HIS A 69 10.33 3.06 -16.05
CA HIS A 69 10.79 2.91 -14.69
C HIS A 69 10.28 1.59 -14.08
N ALA A 70 11.17 0.79 -13.50
CA ALA A 70 10.86 -0.52 -12.93
C ALA A 70 9.66 -0.48 -11.97
N GLY A 71 9.60 0.51 -11.07
CA GLY A 71 8.45 0.70 -10.17
C GLY A 71 7.11 0.97 -10.88
N ALA A 72 7.13 1.60 -12.07
CA ALA A 72 5.92 1.81 -12.85
C ALA A 72 5.46 0.50 -13.54
N ILE A 73 6.42 -0.31 -14.00
CA ILE A 73 6.17 -1.66 -14.53
C ILE A 73 5.51 -2.53 -13.46
N VAL A 74 6.04 -2.51 -12.23
CA VAL A 74 5.51 -3.28 -11.08
C VAL A 74 4.08 -2.88 -10.75
N ALA A 75 3.80 -1.58 -10.63
CA ALA A 75 2.45 -1.10 -10.35
C ALA A 75 1.49 -1.49 -11.49
N ALA A 76 1.90 -1.32 -12.75
CA ALA A 76 1.07 -1.70 -13.88
C ALA A 76 0.75 -3.20 -13.92
N ALA A 77 1.74 -4.05 -13.64
CA ALA A 77 1.57 -5.48 -13.54
C ALA A 77 0.60 -5.87 -12.40
N ASP A 78 0.69 -5.24 -11.24
CA ASP A 78 -0.19 -5.49 -10.08
C ASP A 78 -1.66 -5.18 -10.41
N ASP A 79 -1.95 -4.03 -11.03
CA ASP A 79 -3.30 -3.64 -11.41
C ASP A 79 -3.90 -4.53 -12.52
N VAL A 80 -3.09 -4.93 -13.50
CA VAL A 80 -3.52 -5.87 -14.55
C VAL A 80 -3.84 -7.24 -13.96
N CYS A 81 -3.03 -7.72 -13.01
CA CYS A 81 -3.28 -8.97 -12.29
C CYS A 81 -4.56 -8.89 -11.43
N ALA A 82 -4.77 -7.80 -10.71
CA ALA A 82 -5.98 -7.57 -9.92
C ALA A 82 -7.23 -7.58 -10.81
N ALA A 83 -7.18 -6.95 -11.99
CA ALA A 83 -8.26 -6.96 -12.96
C ALA A 83 -8.53 -8.36 -13.53
N ALA A 84 -7.49 -9.14 -13.82
CA ALA A 84 -7.64 -10.52 -14.27
C ALA A 84 -8.36 -11.37 -13.22
N ILE A 85 -8.09 -11.18 -11.92
CA ILE A 85 -8.79 -11.87 -10.83
C ILE A 85 -10.24 -11.39 -10.70
N MET A 86 -10.46 -10.08 -10.73
CA MET A 86 -11.79 -9.48 -10.68
C MET A 86 -12.72 -10.04 -11.78
N SER A 87 -12.17 -10.33 -12.96
CA SER A 87 -12.94 -10.91 -14.07
C SER A 87 -13.42 -12.36 -13.84
N VAL A 88 -12.89 -13.05 -12.82
CA VAL A 88 -13.29 -14.43 -12.46
C VAL A 88 -14.07 -14.49 -11.16
N GLU A 89 -13.69 -13.67 -10.18
CA GLU A 89 -14.21 -13.78 -8.81
C GLU A 89 -15.09 -12.60 -8.39
N GLY A 90 -15.11 -11.52 -9.18
CA GLY A 90 -15.92 -10.33 -8.90
C GLY A 90 -15.42 -9.48 -7.73
N ILE A 91 -14.30 -9.86 -7.10
CA ILE A 91 -13.68 -9.20 -5.96
C ILE A 91 -12.21 -8.90 -6.24
N ILE A 92 -11.69 -7.87 -5.59
CA ILE A 92 -10.24 -7.63 -5.52
C ILE A 92 -9.69 -8.47 -4.37
N LYS A 93 -8.63 -9.23 -4.66
CA LYS A 93 -7.87 -10.00 -3.68
C LYS A 93 -6.61 -9.23 -3.28
N VAL A 94 -6.08 -9.52 -2.09
CA VAL A 94 -4.86 -8.90 -1.57
C VAL A 94 -3.64 -9.69 -2.06
N SER A 95 -2.67 -9.01 -2.66
CA SER A 95 -1.36 -9.56 -3.03
C SER A 95 -0.60 -10.03 -1.78
N ILE A 96 -0.40 -11.35 -1.65
CA ILE A 96 0.36 -11.96 -0.53
C ILE A 96 1.79 -12.34 -0.93
N HIS A 97 2.04 -12.49 -2.23
CA HIS A 97 3.36 -12.76 -2.80
C HIS A 97 3.42 -12.15 -4.19
N TYR A 98 4.50 -11.44 -4.48
CA TYR A 98 4.74 -10.83 -5.78
C TYR A 98 6.21 -10.98 -6.19
N ASP A 99 6.43 -11.62 -7.33
CA ASP A 99 7.71 -11.70 -8.01
C ASP A 99 7.63 -11.02 -9.38
N ILE A 100 8.71 -10.36 -9.79
CA ILE A 100 8.84 -9.81 -11.14
C ILE A 100 10.24 -10.08 -11.68
N SER A 101 10.30 -10.59 -12.91
CA SER A 101 11.54 -10.84 -13.65
C SER A 101 11.64 -9.85 -14.80
N TYR A 102 12.78 -9.17 -14.95
CA TYR A 102 13.04 -8.23 -16.06
C TYR A 102 13.99 -8.87 -17.08
N PHE A 103 13.71 -8.65 -18.36
CA PHE A 103 14.45 -9.24 -19.48
C PHE A 103 15.06 -8.16 -20.38
N THR A 104 14.25 -7.19 -20.80
CA THR A 104 14.66 -6.13 -21.73
C THR A 104 14.03 -4.81 -21.32
N THR A 105 14.64 -3.68 -21.69
CA THR A 105 14.10 -2.36 -21.32
C THR A 105 13.16 -1.85 -22.41
N ALA A 106 12.02 -1.30 -22.00
CA ALA A 106 11.17 -0.47 -22.86
C ALA A 106 11.58 0.99 -22.71
N LYS A 107 11.74 1.71 -23.81
CA LYS A 107 12.19 3.11 -23.81
C LYS A 107 11.02 4.07 -23.94
N LEU A 108 11.30 5.35 -23.71
CA LEU A 108 10.40 6.45 -24.00
C LEU A 108 9.77 6.26 -25.40
N HIS A 109 8.44 6.36 -25.45
CA HIS A 109 7.61 6.19 -26.65
C HIS A 109 7.47 4.78 -27.23
N ASP A 110 8.15 3.76 -26.69
CA ASP A 110 7.85 2.37 -27.03
C ASP A 110 6.38 2.07 -26.68
N GLU A 111 5.70 1.32 -27.54
CA GLU A 111 4.40 0.75 -27.22
C GLU A 111 4.59 -0.63 -26.60
N VAL A 112 4.04 -0.82 -25.40
CA VAL A 112 4.08 -2.07 -24.65
C VAL A 112 2.69 -2.63 -24.47
N GLU A 113 2.61 -3.96 -24.39
CA GLU A 113 1.40 -4.72 -24.11
C GLU A 113 1.62 -5.57 -22.86
N MET A 114 0.62 -5.61 -21.98
CA MET A 114 0.61 -6.33 -20.71
C MET A 114 -0.56 -7.33 -20.74
N ASP A 115 -0.26 -8.63 -20.80
CA ASP A 115 -1.24 -9.71 -20.85
C ASP A 115 -1.29 -10.43 -19.49
N GLY A 116 -2.23 -10.04 -18.64
CA GLY A 116 -2.47 -10.66 -17.34
C GLY A 116 -3.46 -11.81 -17.43
N ARG A 117 -3.12 -12.94 -16.82
CA ARG A 117 -3.89 -14.19 -16.87
C ARG A 117 -3.94 -14.86 -15.51
N VAL A 118 -5.12 -15.31 -15.11
CA VAL A 118 -5.29 -16.21 -13.97
C VAL A 118 -4.68 -17.57 -14.36
N VAL A 119 -3.72 -18.03 -13.56
CA VAL A 119 -2.96 -19.26 -13.79
C VAL A 119 -3.57 -20.43 -13.01
N GLU A 120 -3.90 -20.21 -11.74
CA GLU A 120 -4.43 -21.24 -10.85
C GLU A 120 -5.39 -20.64 -9.82
N GLN A 121 -6.48 -21.33 -9.52
CA GLN A 121 -7.39 -20.98 -8.44
C GLN A 121 -7.43 -22.12 -7.42
N LYS A 122 -7.01 -21.81 -6.19
CA LYS A 122 -7.21 -22.62 -5.00
C LYS A 122 -8.21 -21.93 -4.08
N VAL A 123 -8.84 -22.70 -3.19
CA VAL A 123 -9.97 -22.29 -2.34
C VAL A 123 -9.95 -20.81 -1.92
N ARG A 124 -8.83 -20.31 -1.39
CA ARG A 124 -8.68 -18.90 -0.97
C ARG A 124 -7.64 -18.11 -1.74
N MET A 125 -6.86 -18.74 -2.61
CA MET A 125 -5.68 -18.16 -3.23
C MET A 125 -5.75 -18.29 -4.75
N THR A 126 -5.42 -17.21 -5.44
CA THR A 126 -5.41 -17.17 -6.91
C THR A 126 -4.03 -16.78 -7.38
N ALA A 127 -3.42 -17.65 -8.18
CA ALA A 127 -2.19 -17.36 -8.89
C ALA A 127 -2.53 -16.64 -10.19
N VAL A 128 -1.82 -15.56 -10.45
CA VAL A 128 -1.96 -14.74 -11.65
C VAL A 128 -0.58 -14.39 -12.18
N ALA A 129 -0.43 -14.31 -13.49
CA ALA A 129 0.81 -13.93 -14.14
C ALA A 129 0.53 -12.89 -15.21
N VAL A 130 1.45 -11.96 -15.39
CA VAL A 130 1.40 -10.94 -16.44
C VAL A 130 2.68 -10.98 -17.25
N GLU A 131 2.54 -11.11 -18.56
CA GLU A 131 3.65 -10.94 -19.50
C GLU A 131 3.61 -9.55 -20.09
N ILE A 132 4.75 -8.86 -20.09
CA ILE A 132 4.91 -7.52 -20.62
C ILE A 132 5.85 -7.57 -21.82
N ARG A 133 5.38 -7.14 -22.99
CA ARG A 133 6.12 -7.21 -24.26
C ARG A 133 6.10 -5.87 -24.98
N LYS A 134 7.15 -5.57 -25.74
CA LYS A 134 7.10 -4.50 -26.75
C LYS A 134 6.19 -4.95 -27.88
N LYS A 135 5.25 -4.09 -28.26
CA LYS A 135 4.22 -4.42 -29.25
C LYS A 135 4.78 -4.58 -30.66
N GLU A 136 5.80 -3.78 -31.02
CA GLU A 136 6.40 -3.82 -32.35
C GLU A 136 7.34 -5.02 -32.55
N SER A 137 8.22 -5.30 -31.58
CA SER A 137 9.22 -6.36 -31.69
C SER A 137 8.79 -7.71 -31.11
N GLY A 138 7.77 -7.75 -30.25
CA GLY A 138 7.38 -8.93 -29.46
C GLY A 138 8.37 -9.28 -28.34
N GLU A 139 9.42 -8.48 -28.17
CA GLU A 139 10.48 -8.67 -27.18
C GLU A 139 9.90 -8.61 -25.76
N LEU A 140 10.27 -9.59 -24.93
CA LEU A 140 9.80 -9.68 -23.55
C LEU A 140 10.51 -8.63 -22.69
N VAL A 141 9.73 -7.77 -22.04
CA VAL A 141 10.20 -6.71 -21.14
C VAL A 141 10.29 -7.27 -19.73
N ALA A 142 9.18 -7.83 -19.23
CA ALA A 142 9.09 -8.38 -17.88
C ALA A 142 8.01 -9.47 -17.76
N ILE A 143 8.12 -10.29 -16.73
CA ILE A 143 7.06 -11.21 -16.29
C ILE A 143 6.79 -10.96 -14.81
N GLY A 144 5.57 -10.58 -14.46
CA GLY A 144 5.08 -10.53 -13.08
C GLY A 144 4.33 -11.80 -12.71
N ARG A 145 4.52 -12.31 -11.50
CA ARG A 145 3.78 -13.45 -10.95
C ARG A 145 3.31 -13.12 -9.54
N GLN A 146 2.04 -13.35 -9.28
CA GLN A 146 1.43 -12.96 -8.02
C GLN A 146 0.54 -14.07 -7.48
N TRP A 147 0.56 -14.22 -6.16
CA TRP A 147 -0.47 -14.92 -5.42
C TRP A 147 -1.29 -13.88 -4.68
N MET A 148 -2.60 -13.92 -4.87
CA MET A 148 -3.52 -13.08 -4.13
C MET A 148 -4.50 -13.93 -3.31
N MET A 149 -4.86 -13.46 -2.12
CA MET A 149 -5.82 -14.11 -1.23
C MET A 149 -7.06 -13.24 -1.06
N ALA A 150 -8.24 -13.85 -0.95
CA ALA A 150 -9.43 -13.11 -0.56
C ALA A 150 -9.27 -12.65 0.89
N SER A 151 -9.52 -11.37 1.17
CA SER A 151 -9.72 -10.89 2.53
C SER A 151 -10.83 -11.73 3.17
N ARG A 152 -10.58 -12.30 4.36
CA ARG A 152 -11.58 -13.16 5.01
C ARG A 152 -12.70 -12.30 5.58
N PRO A 153 -13.97 -12.74 5.52
CA PRO A 153 -14.97 -12.26 6.46
C PRO A 153 -14.64 -12.80 7.86
N LYS A 154 -14.71 -11.90 8.83
CA LYS A 154 -14.50 -12.05 10.28
C LYS A 154 -15.00 -13.39 10.85
N LEU A 155 -14.13 -14.40 11.00
CA LEU A 155 -14.27 -15.49 11.99
C LEU A 155 -13.02 -16.39 12.03
N PHE A 156 -11.89 -15.89 12.53
CA PHE A 156 -10.84 -16.73 13.10
C PHE A 156 -9.93 -15.82 13.92
N ARG A 157 -10.04 -15.87 15.25
CA ARG A 157 -9.03 -15.31 16.17
C ARG A 157 -7.84 -16.27 16.19
N PRO A 158 -6.63 -15.80 15.87
CA PRO A 158 -5.48 -16.26 16.62
C PRO A 158 -4.70 -15.02 17.05
N GLU A 159 -4.72 -14.70 18.34
CA GLU A 159 -3.93 -13.61 18.94
C GLU A 159 -2.42 -13.67 18.56
N THR A 160 -1.94 -14.84 18.11
CA THR A 160 -0.58 -15.05 17.61
C THR A 160 -0.34 -14.69 16.14
N VAL A 161 -1.39 -14.67 15.29
CA VAL A 161 -1.29 -14.28 13.87
C VAL A 161 -1.31 -12.76 13.71
N SER A 162 -2.09 -12.05 14.54
CA SER A 162 -2.18 -10.58 14.49
C SER A 162 -0.81 -9.90 14.69
N THR A 163 -0.02 -10.36 15.67
CA THR A 163 1.31 -9.78 15.93
C THR A 163 2.28 -10.06 14.79
N LYS A 164 2.31 -11.29 14.24
CA LYS A 164 3.22 -11.62 13.13
C LYS A 164 2.88 -10.83 11.87
N THR A 165 1.61 -10.73 11.50
CA THR A 165 1.17 -9.91 10.37
C THR A 165 1.57 -8.46 10.57
N ARG A 166 1.35 -7.89 11.77
CA ARG A 166 1.75 -6.52 12.10
C ARG A 166 3.25 -6.29 11.96
N LEU A 167 4.07 -7.23 12.46
CA LEU A 167 5.52 -7.15 12.34
C LEU A 167 5.98 -7.23 10.89
N LEU A 168 5.40 -8.12 10.08
CA LEU A 168 5.69 -8.21 8.65
C LEU A 168 5.30 -6.93 7.90
N SER A 169 4.14 -6.36 8.18
CA SER A 169 3.71 -5.09 7.57
C SER A 169 4.64 -3.93 7.93
N LEU A 170 5.09 -3.86 9.18
CA LEU A 170 6.05 -2.84 9.62
C LEU A 170 7.45 -3.04 9.02
N GLU A 171 7.90 -4.28 8.89
CA GLU A 171 9.15 -4.63 8.22
C GLU A 171 9.11 -4.23 6.74
N LEU A 172 8.02 -4.55 6.04
CA LEU A 172 7.78 -4.16 4.66
C LEU A 172 7.75 -2.63 4.50
N LEU A 173 6.99 -1.94 5.35
CA LEU A 173 6.89 -0.47 5.31
C LEU A 173 8.26 0.19 5.55
N GLN A 174 9.01 -0.30 6.54
CA GLN A 174 10.35 0.20 6.80
C GLN A 174 11.32 -0.07 5.62
N GLY A 175 11.21 -1.25 4.99
CA GLY A 175 11.97 -1.63 3.79
C GLY A 175 11.66 -0.71 2.61
N LEU A 176 10.38 -0.46 2.34
CA LEU A 176 9.91 0.46 1.32
C LEU A 176 10.46 1.87 1.55
N LEU A 177 10.31 2.44 2.75
CA LEU A 177 10.82 3.78 3.08
C LEU A 177 12.35 3.89 2.91
N LYS A 178 13.10 2.83 3.20
CA LYS A 178 14.56 2.77 2.97
C LYS A 178 14.91 2.68 1.48
N GLY A 179 14.06 2.06 0.66
CA GLY A 179 14.29 1.79 -0.75
C GLY A 179 13.71 2.82 -1.73
N VAL A 180 12.72 3.64 -1.34
CA VAL A 180 12.09 4.63 -2.22
C VAL A 180 13.14 5.51 -2.91
N SER A 181 13.08 5.71 -4.22
CA SER A 181 14.09 6.53 -4.92
C SER A 181 13.99 8.01 -4.53
N ASN A 182 15.10 8.75 -4.58
CA ASN A 182 15.12 10.18 -4.22
C ASN A 182 14.17 11.02 -5.08
N VAL A 183 13.80 10.54 -6.28
CA VAL A 183 12.84 11.19 -7.17
C VAL A 183 11.45 11.25 -6.54
N PHE A 184 10.98 10.14 -5.94
CA PHE A 184 9.64 10.08 -5.33
C PHE A 184 9.56 10.84 -4.01
N ILE A 185 10.65 10.84 -3.25
CA ILE A 185 10.73 11.54 -1.95
C ILE A 185 10.42 13.03 -2.08
N LYS A 186 10.75 13.64 -3.22
CA LYS A 186 10.53 15.08 -3.48
C LYS A 186 9.23 15.37 -4.24
N LYS A 187 8.51 14.35 -4.75
CA LYS A 187 7.26 14.56 -5.49
C LYS A 187 6.11 14.81 -4.52
N PHE A 188 5.57 16.03 -4.53
CA PHE A 188 4.48 16.45 -3.66
C PHE A 188 3.29 15.47 -3.68
N HIS A 189 2.75 15.16 -4.87
CA HIS A 189 1.60 14.24 -4.97
C HIS A 189 1.87 12.85 -4.42
N PHE A 190 3.09 12.33 -4.58
CA PHE A 190 3.45 11.03 -4.02
C PHE A 190 3.44 11.08 -2.49
N ILE A 191 4.10 12.09 -1.91
CA ILE A 191 4.14 12.29 -0.46
C ILE A 191 2.75 12.56 0.10
N ASP A 192 1.95 13.40 -0.53
CA ASP A 192 0.59 13.75 -0.11
C ASP A 192 -0.33 12.53 -0.10
N SER A 193 -0.19 11.62 -1.07
CA SER A 193 -0.97 10.38 -1.15
C SER A 193 -0.62 9.38 -0.05
N VAL A 194 0.63 9.37 0.44
CA VAL A 194 1.11 8.35 1.40
C VAL A 194 1.22 8.86 2.83
N LYS A 195 1.28 10.19 3.04
CA LYS A 195 1.58 10.78 4.35
C LYS A 195 0.60 10.35 5.43
N ALA A 196 -0.71 10.26 5.13
CA ALA A 196 -1.74 9.93 6.11
C ALA A 196 -1.55 8.49 6.63
N TYR A 197 -1.41 7.51 5.72
CA TYR A 197 -1.15 6.11 6.07
C TYR A 197 0.16 5.93 6.83
N LEU A 198 1.22 6.61 6.37
CA LEU A 198 2.53 6.55 7.00
C LEU A 198 2.50 7.13 8.42
N SER A 199 1.90 8.31 8.60
CA SER A 199 1.74 8.94 9.91
C SER A 199 0.90 8.08 10.83
N TYR A 200 -0.20 7.50 10.35
CA TYR A 200 -1.03 6.60 11.14
C TYR A 200 -0.27 5.35 11.59
N ALA A 201 0.41 4.65 10.67
CA ALA A 201 1.20 3.47 10.99
C ALA A 201 2.31 3.78 12.00
N LEU A 202 3.00 4.92 11.83
CA LEU A 202 4.04 5.36 12.75
C LEU A 202 3.47 5.73 14.13
N LEU A 203 2.36 6.45 14.19
CA LEU A 203 1.68 6.81 15.44
C LEU A 203 1.32 5.55 16.23
N ARG A 204 0.63 4.61 15.59
CA ARG A 204 0.19 3.36 16.21
C ARG A 204 1.37 2.50 16.67
N ALA A 205 2.44 2.42 15.89
CA ALA A 205 3.64 1.69 16.27
C ALA A 205 4.39 2.37 17.44
N SER A 206 4.37 3.70 17.52
CA SER A 206 5.04 4.48 18.57
C SER A 206 4.38 4.35 19.94
N VAL A 207 3.07 4.12 19.98
CA VAL A 207 2.31 3.93 21.24
C VAL A 207 2.11 2.46 21.61
N SER A 208 2.68 1.53 20.85
CA SER A 208 2.57 0.10 21.11
C SER A 208 3.35 -0.32 22.36
N SER A 209 2.74 -1.16 23.21
CA SER A 209 3.38 -1.77 24.38
C SER A 209 4.48 -2.77 24.00
N SER A 210 4.39 -3.39 22.81
CA SER A 210 5.40 -4.33 22.32
C SER A 210 6.72 -3.62 21.97
N PRO A 211 7.86 -3.99 22.60
CA PRO A 211 9.15 -3.36 22.34
C PRO A 211 9.65 -3.59 20.90
N VAL A 212 9.27 -4.71 20.29
CA VAL A 212 9.63 -5.03 18.89
C VAL A 212 8.91 -4.10 17.93
N VAL A 213 7.62 -3.83 18.15
CA VAL A 213 6.84 -2.87 17.35
C VAL A 213 7.42 -1.46 17.51
N PHE A 214 7.78 -1.07 18.73
CA PHE A 214 8.39 0.22 19.02
C PHE A 214 9.77 0.39 18.33
N GLN A 215 10.56 -0.69 18.24
CA GLN A 215 11.81 -0.71 17.46
C GLN A 215 11.59 -0.38 15.98
N TYR A 216 10.52 -0.93 15.37
CA TYR A 216 10.14 -0.58 14.02
C TYR A 216 9.72 0.89 13.91
N ALA A 217 8.96 1.42 14.88
CA ALA A 217 8.62 2.85 14.93
C ALA A 217 9.86 3.74 14.94
N CYS A 218 10.83 3.47 15.84
CA CYS A 218 12.12 4.17 15.90
C CYS A 218 12.89 4.06 14.58
N GLY A 219 12.87 2.87 13.98
CA GLY A 219 13.53 2.58 12.73
C GLY A 219 12.89 3.29 11.53
N MET A 220 11.57 3.42 11.49
CA MET A 220 10.84 4.19 10.48
C MET A 220 11.08 5.68 10.66
N PHE A 221 10.96 6.20 11.89
CA PHE A 221 11.22 7.60 12.22
C PHE A 221 12.64 8.03 11.84
N SER A 222 13.64 7.18 12.07
CA SER A 222 15.02 7.42 11.62
C SER A 222 15.12 7.58 10.10
N VAL A 223 14.36 6.81 9.33
CA VAL A 223 14.32 6.91 7.87
C VAL A 223 13.63 8.20 7.43
N LEU A 224 12.55 8.60 8.12
CA LEU A 224 11.89 9.89 7.86
C LEU A 224 12.83 11.07 8.10
N LEU A 225 13.54 11.09 9.24
CA LEU A 225 14.54 12.11 9.54
C LEU A 225 15.64 12.21 8.48
N LEU A 226 16.17 11.06 8.04
CA LEU A 226 17.30 11.01 7.11
C LEU A 226 16.93 11.31 5.67
N ARG A 227 15.74 10.90 5.23
CA ARG A 227 15.37 10.91 3.81
C ARG A 227 14.22 11.83 3.49
N PHE A 228 13.26 11.98 4.39
CA PHE A 228 12.02 12.74 4.17
C PHE A 228 11.98 14.03 4.99
N GLY A 229 13.11 14.48 5.54
CA GLY A 229 13.19 15.66 6.41
C GLY A 229 12.66 16.96 5.79
N GLU A 230 12.81 17.13 4.48
CA GLU A 230 12.23 18.26 3.73
C GLU A 230 10.73 18.06 3.47
N SER A 231 10.34 16.87 3.01
CA SER A 231 8.98 16.59 2.53
C SER A 231 7.94 16.35 3.63
N LEU A 232 8.38 15.85 4.80
CA LEU A 232 7.51 15.48 5.93
C LEU A 232 7.88 16.24 7.21
N LYS A 233 8.42 17.47 7.07
CA LYS A 233 8.89 18.29 8.19
C LYS A 233 7.84 18.48 9.29
N GLY A 234 6.57 18.72 8.90
CA GLY A 234 5.46 18.88 9.84
C GLY A 234 5.22 17.60 10.66
N GLU A 235 5.09 16.46 10.00
CA GLU A 235 4.83 15.17 10.66
C GLU A 235 5.99 14.74 11.56
N ILE A 236 7.23 14.95 11.11
CA ILE A 236 8.42 14.69 11.92
C ILE A 236 8.40 15.49 13.22
N GLY A 237 7.94 16.75 13.16
CA GLY A 237 7.76 17.60 14.33
C GLY A 237 6.74 17.05 15.33
N VAL A 238 5.68 16.40 14.85
CA VAL A 238 4.65 15.74 15.70
C VAL A 238 5.20 14.48 16.35
N PHE A 239 5.97 13.67 15.62
CA PHE A 239 6.50 12.40 16.13
C PHE A 239 7.72 12.55 17.03
N PHE A 240 8.50 13.62 16.89
CA PHE A 240 9.71 13.80 17.69
C PHE A 240 9.42 13.78 19.20
N PRO A 241 8.45 14.54 19.74
CA PRO A 241 8.07 14.42 21.15
C PRO A 241 7.55 13.03 21.52
N LEU A 242 6.74 12.41 20.65
CA LEU A 242 6.08 11.14 20.92
C LEU A 242 7.03 9.95 20.99
N ILE A 243 8.08 9.93 20.16
CA ILE A 243 9.03 8.82 20.08
C ILE A 243 10.26 9.09 20.96
N VAL A 244 10.74 10.33 20.94
CA VAL A 244 12.03 10.68 21.55
C VAL A 244 11.81 11.17 22.98
N LEU A 245 11.02 12.23 23.15
CA LEU A 245 10.85 12.86 24.47
C LEU A 245 10.07 11.96 25.42
N ARG A 246 8.93 11.40 24.99
CA ARG A 246 8.08 10.52 25.81
C ARG A 246 8.87 9.34 26.38
N SER A 247 9.66 8.66 25.56
CA SER A 247 10.42 7.48 25.99
C SER A 247 11.68 7.81 26.77
N LEU A 248 12.20 9.04 26.67
CA LEU A 248 13.30 9.51 27.52
C LEU A 248 12.80 9.98 28.90
N ASP A 249 11.63 10.63 28.95
CA ASP A 249 11.08 11.26 30.15
C ASP A 249 10.31 10.28 31.05
N SER A 250 9.73 9.21 30.48
CA SER A 250 9.07 8.20 31.30
C SER A 250 10.08 7.41 32.14
N SER A 251 9.98 7.53 33.46
CA SER A 251 10.63 6.63 34.43
C SER A 251 10.26 5.16 34.17
N ASP A 252 9.06 4.94 33.62
CA ASP A 252 8.44 3.63 33.50
C ASP A 252 8.58 3.00 32.09
N SER A 253 9.23 3.69 31.13
CA SER A 253 9.51 3.05 29.82
C SER A 253 10.50 1.90 30.00
N PRO A 254 10.22 0.72 29.42
CA PRO A 254 11.15 -0.41 29.42
C PRO A 254 12.54 -0.01 28.90
N LEU A 255 13.60 -0.47 29.56
CA LEU A 255 15.01 -0.25 29.16
C LEU A 255 15.26 -0.52 27.67
N SER A 256 14.60 -1.54 27.11
CA SER A 256 14.65 -1.89 25.70
C SER A 256 14.20 -0.77 24.76
N GLN A 257 13.23 0.06 25.16
CA GLN A 257 12.77 1.21 24.37
C GLN A 257 13.84 2.31 24.36
N LYS A 258 14.46 2.60 25.51
CA LYS A 258 15.55 3.58 25.63
C LYS A 258 16.76 3.16 24.78
N GLU A 259 17.16 1.90 24.84
CA GLU A 259 18.24 1.35 24.00
C GLU A 259 17.92 1.44 22.50
N SER A 260 16.66 1.19 22.12
CA SER A 260 16.21 1.27 20.72
C SER A 260 16.32 2.68 20.15
N ILE A 261 15.96 3.68 20.95
CA ILE A 261 16.10 5.11 20.60
C ILE A 261 17.58 5.47 20.51
N ILE A 262 18.39 5.09 21.50
CA ILE A 262 19.83 5.36 21.46
C ILE A 262 20.45 4.70 20.22
N CYS A 263 20.08 3.47 19.88
CA CYS A 263 20.54 2.79 18.67
C CYS A 263 20.12 3.54 17.39
N ALA A 264 18.86 3.99 17.32
CA ALA A 264 18.32 4.78 16.22
C ALA A 264 19.08 6.11 16.05
N PHE A 265 19.26 6.87 17.13
CA PHE A 265 20.00 8.14 17.12
C PHE A 265 21.49 7.97 16.89
N CYS A 266 22.12 6.92 17.41
CA CYS A 266 23.51 6.59 17.11
C CYS A 266 23.71 6.29 15.62
N LYS A 267 22.76 5.58 14.99
CA LYS A 267 22.77 5.37 13.52
C LYS A 267 22.56 6.69 12.76
N PHE A 268 21.68 7.56 13.25
CA PHE A 268 21.47 8.90 12.69
C PHE A 268 22.74 9.76 12.76
N ALA A 269 23.37 9.84 13.94
CA ALA A 269 24.58 10.61 14.18
C ALA A 269 25.76 10.10 13.35
N LYS A 270 25.93 8.77 13.23
CA LYS A 270 26.99 8.18 12.38
C LYS A 270 26.83 8.53 10.90
N ARG A 271 25.60 8.59 10.39
CA ARG A 271 25.37 8.97 8.98
C ARG A 271 25.58 10.47 8.75
N ARG A 272 25.10 11.33 9.65
CA ARG A 272 25.35 12.78 9.55
C ARG A 272 26.83 13.13 9.71
N GLY A 273 27.59 12.33 10.47
CA GLY A 273 29.04 12.47 10.60
C GLY A 273 29.82 12.27 9.29
N ASN A 274 29.26 11.55 8.31
CA ASN A 274 29.86 11.42 6.98
C ASN A 274 29.49 12.57 6.02
N ASP A 275 28.42 13.34 6.32
CA ASP A 275 27.87 14.37 5.43
C ASP A 275 28.02 15.81 5.97
N GLY A 276 28.91 16.05 6.94
CA GLY A 276 29.56 17.36 7.14
C GLY A 276 28.71 18.60 7.46
N ILE A 277 27.64 18.51 8.27
CA ILE A 277 26.92 19.72 8.75
C ILE A 277 26.96 19.83 10.29
N PRO A 278 27.69 20.81 10.86
CA PRO A 278 27.74 21.08 12.30
C PRO A 278 26.39 21.53 12.88
N TYR A 279 26.14 21.15 14.13
CA TYR A 279 24.91 21.33 14.93
C TYR A 279 24.43 22.79 15.17
N GLN A 280 25.03 23.81 14.56
CA GLN A 280 24.83 25.23 14.91
C GLN A 280 23.73 25.97 14.12
N GLN A 281 22.89 25.29 13.33
CA GLN A 281 21.82 25.93 12.53
C GLN A 281 20.38 25.58 12.94
N LEU A 282 20.15 25.10 14.17
CA LEU A 282 18.79 24.88 14.71
C LEU A 282 18.36 25.88 15.79
N GLU A 283 19.17 26.92 16.02
CA GLU A 283 18.77 28.07 16.84
C GLU A 283 18.27 29.19 15.91
N MET A 284 17.11 29.77 16.24
CA MET A 284 16.48 31.00 15.75
C MET A 284 15.26 30.86 14.81
N GLY A 285 14.12 31.33 15.34
CA GLY A 285 12.84 31.57 14.67
C GLY A 285 11.70 30.83 15.38
N GLY A 286 11.16 31.28 16.51
CA GLY A 286 10.49 32.57 16.68
C GLY A 286 8.98 32.31 16.83
N GLN A 287 8.51 32.27 18.08
CA GLN A 287 7.12 32.54 18.52
C GLN A 287 6.02 31.55 18.09
N ALA A 288 5.69 30.60 18.98
CA ALA A 288 4.41 29.88 18.94
C ALA A 288 3.34 30.69 19.69
N PRO A 289 2.13 30.90 19.14
CA PRO A 289 1.03 31.48 19.89
C PRO A 289 0.37 30.42 20.78
N ASN A 290 0.02 30.84 21.99
CA ASN A 290 -0.69 30.06 23.00
C ASN A 290 -2.09 29.64 22.48
N SER A 291 -2.36 28.34 22.42
CA SER A 291 -3.73 27.82 22.47
C SER A 291 -3.80 26.69 23.48
N SER A 292 -4.39 27.04 24.62
CA SER A 292 -4.82 26.20 25.72
C SER A 292 -5.87 25.17 25.29
N GLY A 293 -5.78 23.98 25.89
CA GLY A 293 -6.96 23.16 26.21
C GLY A 293 -7.25 22.04 25.23
N LEU A 294 -6.68 20.86 25.49
CA LEU A 294 -7.38 19.60 25.24
C LEU A 294 -7.07 18.65 26.39
N ASP A 295 -8.13 18.36 27.15
CA ASP A 295 -8.17 17.42 28.25
C ASP A 295 -7.94 15.99 27.76
N ASN A 296 -6.94 15.32 28.36
CA ASN A 296 -6.69 13.91 28.15
C ASN A 296 -7.74 13.09 28.92
N THR A 297 -8.83 12.72 28.25
CA THR A 297 -9.74 11.70 28.77
C THR A 297 -9.21 10.33 28.35
N ALA A 298 -8.68 9.59 29.33
CA ALA A 298 -8.24 8.21 29.15
C ALA A 298 -9.45 7.30 28.90
N THR A 299 -9.63 6.86 27.66
CA THR A 299 -10.48 5.72 27.31
C THR A 299 -9.61 4.49 27.07
N THR A 300 -9.89 3.47 27.86
CA THR A 300 -9.34 2.11 27.89
C THR A 300 -8.95 1.55 26.52
N THR A 301 -7.65 1.30 26.35
CA THR A 301 -6.97 0.74 25.18
C THR A 301 -7.05 -0.79 25.11
N ASP A 302 -8.25 -1.36 25.07
CA ASP A 302 -8.47 -2.80 24.83
C ASP A 302 -9.27 -3.10 23.54
N ASP A 303 -9.72 -2.06 22.82
CA ASP A 303 -10.53 -2.20 21.58
C ASP A 303 -9.65 -2.20 20.30
N TRP A 304 -8.33 -2.37 20.46
CA TRP A 304 -7.31 -1.94 19.49
C TRP A 304 -6.70 -3.09 18.68
N GLU A 305 -7.16 -4.33 18.91
CA GLU A 305 -6.63 -5.53 18.27
C GLU A 305 -7.38 -5.92 16.99
N ASP A 306 -8.59 -5.40 16.76
CA ASP A 306 -9.49 -5.88 15.70
C ASP A 306 -9.69 -4.94 14.49
N ASN A 307 -9.24 -3.67 14.54
CA ASN A 307 -9.62 -2.65 13.52
C ASN A 307 -8.53 -2.31 12.47
N TRP A 308 -7.48 -3.11 12.30
CA TRP A 308 -6.46 -2.81 11.27
C TRP A 308 -6.90 -3.24 9.86
N ASP A 309 -7.86 -4.15 9.79
CA ASP A 309 -8.40 -4.66 8.53
C ASP A 309 -9.70 -3.93 8.12
N ASP A 310 -10.37 -3.25 9.06
CA ASP A 310 -11.71 -2.69 8.85
C ASP A 310 -11.72 -1.40 8.00
N ASP A 311 -10.62 -0.66 7.91
CA ASP A 311 -10.58 0.60 7.15
C ASP A 311 -10.28 0.38 5.63
N LEU A 312 -9.94 -0.84 5.22
CA LEU A 312 -9.60 -1.14 3.81
C LEU A 312 -10.83 -1.56 2.97
N ASP A 313 -11.91 -2.00 3.62
CA ASP A 313 -13.11 -2.49 2.92
C ASP A 313 -14.13 -1.37 2.62
N ASP A 314 -14.10 -0.25 3.35
CA ASP A 314 -15.05 0.84 3.17
C ASP A 314 -14.78 1.71 1.93
N GLU A 315 -13.53 1.77 1.45
CA GLU A 315 -13.16 2.49 0.21
C GLU A 315 -13.52 1.70 -1.06
N ALA A 316 -13.64 0.36 -0.97
CA ALA A 316 -14.04 -0.49 -2.10
C ALA A 316 -15.57 -0.45 -2.35
N ALA A 317 -16.37 -0.13 -1.34
CA ALA A 317 -17.82 -0.02 -1.43
C ALA A 317 -18.32 1.39 -1.82
N ALA A 318 -17.47 2.41 -1.78
CA ALA A 318 -17.86 3.81 -2.01
C ALA A 318 -18.09 4.19 -3.48
N ASN A 319 -17.79 3.31 -4.44
CA ASN A 319 -17.86 3.60 -5.88
C ASN A 319 -18.91 2.75 -6.62
N GLY A 320 -20.18 2.95 -6.26
CA GLY A 320 -21.31 2.92 -7.19
C GLY A 320 -21.89 1.55 -7.57
N LEU A 321 -22.95 1.15 -6.86
CA LEU A 321 -24.23 0.67 -7.41
C LEU A 321 -25.24 0.54 -6.25
N PRO A 322 -26.47 1.09 -6.34
CA PRO A 322 -27.44 0.98 -5.27
C PRO A 322 -28.10 -0.40 -5.32
N LEU A 323 -27.75 -1.30 -4.40
CA LEU A 323 -28.53 -2.52 -4.19
C LEU A 323 -29.81 -2.17 -3.43
N ARG A 324 -30.82 -1.85 -4.25
CA ARG A 324 -32.23 -1.69 -3.91
C ARG A 324 -32.71 -2.83 -3.01
N SER A 325 -33.23 -2.45 -1.84
CA SER A 325 -34.07 -3.30 -1.01
C SER A 325 -35.33 -3.71 -1.78
N GLN A 326 -35.51 -5.01 -2.02
CA GLN A 326 -36.82 -5.58 -2.34
C GLN A 326 -37.19 -6.60 -1.27
N THR A 327 -38.16 -6.19 -0.46
CA THR A 327 -38.98 -6.98 0.43
C THR A 327 -39.95 -7.90 -0.33
N ASN A 328 -40.35 -8.99 0.33
CA ASN A 328 -41.47 -9.91 0.07
C ASN A 328 -41.30 -11.02 -0.98
N SER A 329 -41.13 -12.26 -0.50
CA SER A 329 -42.19 -13.28 -0.38
C SER A 329 -41.52 -14.63 -0.09
N LYS A 330 -41.57 -15.15 1.15
CA LYS A 330 -42.46 -16.26 1.57
C LYS A 330 -42.42 -17.45 0.61
N ASP A 331 -41.73 -18.53 1.01
CA ASP A 331 -42.21 -19.93 1.07
C ASP A 331 -41.07 -20.98 1.03
N GLY A 332 -41.05 -21.88 2.02
CA GLY A 332 -40.45 -23.23 2.03
C GLY A 332 -38.91 -23.30 1.92
N TRP A 333 -38.15 -23.98 2.78
CA TRP A 333 -38.35 -25.32 3.32
C TRP A 333 -37.48 -25.52 4.58
N ASN A 334 -38.12 -25.98 5.65
CA ASN A 334 -37.51 -26.63 6.81
C ASN A 334 -36.88 -27.96 6.36
N VAL A 335 -35.62 -28.24 6.69
CA VAL A 335 -35.13 -29.59 7.07
C VAL A 335 -33.91 -29.43 7.99
N ASP A 336 -34.10 -29.84 9.25
CA ASP A 336 -33.09 -30.08 10.29
C ASP A 336 -32.04 -31.11 9.85
N TRP A 337 -30.80 -30.91 10.29
CA TRP A 337 -29.83 -31.98 10.48
C TRP A 337 -29.07 -31.73 11.79
N ASP A 338 -29.63 -32.23 12.89
CA ASP A 338 -28.87 -32.55 14.10
C ASP A 338 -28.35 -33.99 13.96
N ASP A 339 -27.03 -34.14 14.07
CA ASP A 339 -26.27 -35.22 14.74
C ASP A 339 -24.88 -34.70 15.12
#